data_AF-A0AA51NC51-F1
#
_entry.id   AF-A0AA51NC51-F1
#
_cell.length_a   1.000
_cell.length_b   1.000
_cell.length_c   1.000
_cell.angle_alpha   90.00
_cell.angle_beta   90.00
_cell.angle_gamma   90.00
#
_symmetry.space_group_name_H-M   'P 1'
#
loop_
_entity.id
_entity.type
_entity.pdbx_description
1 polymer ?
#
loop_
_entity_poly.entity_id
_entity_poly.type
_entity_poly.pdbx_seq_one_letter_code
_entity_poly.pdbx_strand_id
1 'polypeptide(L)'
;MKPYAIVDTDKMPIVIVTFTGAHSTDENFQQYLDDLEGCYDDRKTIAIIFDASNAVIPKLSLQRKQAYWISQHWKMIQTYCKGTAYVIPNMAIRTVLKMIFSFQNQPAPYKIFSNIEEAEIWIGDLISKKKVLN
;
A
#
# COMPACT_ATOMS: atom_id res chain seq x y z
N MET A 1 17.17 -13.76 -3.04
CA MET A 1 16.61 -12.62 -3.81
C MET A 1 16.49 -11.40 -2.89
N LYS A 2 16.68 -10.16 -3.37
CA LYS A 2 16.43 -8.96 -2.54
C LYS A 2 14.92 -8.65 -2.53
N PRO A 3 14.30 -8.44 -1.37
CA PRO A 3 12.87 -8.16 -1.27
C PRO A 3 12.54 -6.81 -1.94
N TYR A 4 11.41 -6.74 -2.64
CA TYR A 4 10.97 -5.51 -3.30
C TYR A 4 10.44 -4.50 -2.28
N ALA A 5 9.71 -4.98 -1.28
CA ALA A 5 9.27 -4.24 -0.11
C ALA A 5 9.39 -5.12 1.14
N ILE A 6 9.43 -4.47 2.31
CA ILE A 6 9.35 -5.12 3.62
C ILE A 6 8.01 -4.73 4.23
N VAL A 7 7.27 -5.71 4.74
CA VAL A 7 6.00 -5.51 5.44
C VAL A 7 6.23 -5.63 6.94
N ASP A 8 6.02 -4.53 7.66
CA ASP A 8 6.11 -4.45 9.12
C ASP A 8 4.70 -4.42 9.71
N THR A 9 4.43 -5.39 10.58
CA THR A 9 3.16 -5.59 11.27
C THR A 9 3.26 -5.43 12.79
N ASP A 10 4.39 -4.94 13.32
CA ASP A 10 4.62 -4.84 14.77
C ASP A 10 3.67 -3.85 15.45
N LYS A 11 3.15 -2.88 14.69
CA LYS A 11 2.26 -1.81 15.17
C LYS A 11 0.80 -1.98 14.72
N MET A 12 0.34 -3.22 14.54
CA MET A 12 -1.07 -3.51 14.22
C MET A 12 -2.04 -2.68 15.10
N PRO A 13 -3.10 -2.09 14.53
CA PRO A 13 -3.65 -2.31 13.19
C PRO A 13 -3.02 -1.47 12.07
N ILE A 14 -1.89 -0.80 12.33
CA ILE A 14 -1.15 -0.04 11.31
C ILE A 14 -0.05 -0.94 10.73
N VAL A 15 -0.11 -1.16 9.43
CA VAL A 15 0.91 -1.89 8.66
C VAL A 15 1.78 -0.89 7.91
N ILE A 16 3.10 -1.08 7.95
CA ILE A 16 4.04 -0.25 7.20
C ILE A 16 4.70 -1.11 6.13
N VAL A 17 4.58 -0.69 4.88
CA VAL A 17 5.21 -1.32 3.73
C VAL A 17 6.32 -0.41 3.21
N THR A 18 7.57 -0.79 3.42
CA THR A 18 8.73 0.01 3.01
C THR A 18 9.37 -0.57 1.76
N PHE A 19 9.36 0.18 0.66
CA PHE A 19 10.05 -0.22 -0.58
C PHE A 19 11.56 -0.10 -0.41
N THR A 20 12.30 -1.14 -0.78
CA THR A 20 13.73 -1.28 -0.43
C THR A 20 14.68 -0.61 -1.43
N GLY A 21 14.17 -0.21 -2.59
CA GLY A 21 14.97 0.22 -3.74
C GLY A 21 15.56 -0.92 -4.56
N ALA A 22 15.25 -2.18 -4.22
CA ALA A 22 15.60 -3.31 -5.07
C ALA A 22 14.87 -3.21 -6.43
N HIS A 23 15.57 -3.58 -7.50
CA HIS A 23 14.93 -3.73 -8.81
C HIS A 23 13.83 -4.80 -8.73
N SER A 24 12.70 -4.49 -9.36
CA SER A 24 11.57 -5.41 -9.41
C SER A 24 11.80 -6.53 -10.41
N THR A 25 11.45 -7.73 -9.96
CA THR A 25 11.45 -9.00 -10.69
C THR A 25 10.07 -9.64 -10.49
N ASP A 26 9.68 -10.59 -11.32
CA ASP A 26 8.37 -11.23 -11.15
C ASP A 26 8.26 -11.94 -9.78
N GLU A 27 9.37 -12.50 -9.30
CA GLU A 27 9.48 -13.24 -8.03
C GLU A 27 9.38 -12.31 -6.81
N ASN A 28 10.24 -11.29 -6.66
CA ASN A 28 10.17 -10.39 -5.49
C ASN A 28 8.92 -9.53 -5.47
N PHE A 29 8.35 -9.24 -6.65
CA PHE A 29 7.11 -8.50 -6.74
C PHE A 29 5.92 -9.39 -6.39
N GLN A 30 5.94 -10.68 -6.74
CA GLN A 30 4.93 -11.62 -6.27
C GLN A 30 4.98 -11.76 -4.75
N GLN A 31 6.17 -11.97 -4.17
CA GLN A 31 6.33 -12.06 -2.72
C GLN A 31 5.75 -10.83 -2.01
N TYR A 32 6.02 -9.64 -2.52
CA TYR A 32 5.42 -8.41 -1.99
C TYR A 32 3.89 -8.41 -2.02
N LEU A 33 3.27 -8.90 -3.10
CA LEU A 33 1.80 -8.99 -3.20
C LEU A 33 1.24 -10.04 -2.23
N ASP A 34 1.93 -11.16 -2.08
CA ASP A 34 1.55 -12.23 -1.15
C ASP A 34 1.66 -11.74 0.31
N ASP A 35 2.73 -11.03 0.67
CA ASP A 35 2.91 -10.43 2.00
C ASP A 35 1.84 -9.37 2.28
N LEU A 36 1.49 -8.57 1.27
CA LEU A 36 0.42 -7.56 1.38
C LEU A 36 -0.96 -8.21 1.56
N GLU A 37 -1.21 -9.32 0.90
CA GLU A 37 -2.44 -10.11 1.05
C GLU A 37 -2.52 -10.74 2.46
N GLY A 38 -1.41 -11.30 2.95
CA GLY A 38 -1.33 -11.92 4.28
C GLY A 38 -1.66 -10.96 5.44
N CYS A 39 -1.47 -9.65 5.24
CA CYS A 39 -1.93 -8.63 6.21
C CYS A 39 -3.44 -8.71 6.52
N TYR A 40 -4.23 -9.33 5.65
CA TYR A 40 -5.68 -9.44 5.77
C TYR A 40 -6.16 -10.82 6.26
N ASP A 41 -5.25 -11.77 6.56
CA ASP A 41 -5.60 -13.15 6.93
C ASP A 41 -6.51 -13.22 8.17
N ASP A 42 -6.23 -12.38 9.16
CA ASP A 42 -7.01 -12.25 10.39
C ASP A 42 -8.42 -11.66 10.17
N ARG A 43 -8.72 -11.16 8.96
CA ARG A 43 -9.97 -10.45 8.60
C ARG A 43 -10.31 -9.31 9.58
N LYS A 44 -9.28 -8.74 10.20
CA LYS A 44 -9.36 -7.53 11.03
C LYS A 44 -9.19 -6.31 10.15
N THR A 45 -9.73 -5.23 10.66
CA THR A 45 -9.55 -3.92 10.05
C THR A 45 -8.11 -3.45 10.24
N ILE A 46 -7.45 -3.06 9.15
CA ILE A 46 -6.10 -2.49 9.14
C ILE A 46 -6.07 -1.15 8.41
N ALA A 47 -4.97 -0.42 8.56
CA ALA A 47 -4.62 0.72 7.71
C ALA A 47 -3.14 0.61 7.31
N ILE A 48 -2.81 1.05 6.10
CA ILE A 48 -1.49 0.77 5.51
C ILE A 48 -0.76 2.07 5.16
N ILE A 49 0.51 2.15 5.53
CA ILE A 49 1.44 3.18 5.06
C ILE A 49 2.38 2.52 4.05
N PHE A 50 2.34 2.94 2.80
CA PHE A 50 3.34 2.59 1.80
C PHE A 50 4.43 3.66 1.78
N ASP A 51 5.60 3.34 2.32
CA ASP A 51 6.79 4.17 2.25
C ASP A 51 7.59 3.88 0.97
N ALA A 52 7.41 4.76 -0.02
CA ALA A 52 8.06 4.71 -1.31
C ALA A 52 9.23 5.69 -1.42
N SER A 53 9.81 6.12 -0.29
CA SER A 53 10.96 7.03 -0.28
C SER A 53 12.17 6.47 -1.01
N ASN A 54 12.35 5.14 -0.97
CA ASN A 54 13.40 4.43 -1.69
C ASN A 54 12.87 3.63 -2.89
N ALA A 55 11.62 3.83 -3.33
CA ALA A 55 11.05 3.03 -4.40
C ALA A 55 11.74 3.28 -5.75
N VAL A 56 11.89 2.21 -6.53
CA VAL A 56 12.34 2.26 -7.92
C VAL A 56 11.15 2.00 -8.84
N ILE A 57 11.11 2.65 -10.00
CA ILE A 57 10.03 2.50 -10.99
C ILE A 57 9.96 1.04 -11.44
N PRO A 58 8.85 0.33 -11.20
CA PRO A 58 8.65 -1.02 -11.72
C PRO A 58 8.35 -0.97 -13.22
N LYS A 59 8.68 -2.05 -13.93
CA LYS A 59 8.31 -2.21 -15.36
C LYS A 59 6.79 -2.17 -15.52
N LEU A 60 6.32 -1.76 -16.70
CA LEU A 60 4.88 -1.60 -16.98
C LEU A 60 4.08 -2.90 -16.76
N SER A 61 4.66 -4.08 -17.02
CA SER A 61 4.02 -5.37 -16.74
C SER A 61 3.68 -5.54 -15.27
N LEU A 62 4.58 -5.14 -14.36
CA LEU A 62 4.39 -5.21 -12.92
C LEU A 62 3.43 -4.14 -12.40
N GLN A 63 3.40 -2.96 -13.02
CA GLN A 63 2.36 -1.96 -12.73
C GLN A 63 0.96 -2.51 -13.04
N ARG A 64 0.80 -3.18 -14.19
CA ARG A 64 -0.46 -3.87 -14.53
C ARG A 64 -0.76 -5.04 -13.60
N LYS A 65 0.26 -5.80 -13.20
CA LYS A 65 0.13 -6.89 -12.23
C LYS A 65 -0.43 -6.38 -10.90
N GLN A 66 0.08 -5.25 -10.39
CA GLN A 66 -0.45 -4.62 -9.19
C GLN A 66 -1.89 -4.12 -9.37
N ALA A 67 -2.21 -3.47 -10.50
CA ALA A 67 -3.58 -3.07 -10.81
C ALA A 67 -4.53 -4.28 -10.86
N TYR A 68 -4.11 -5.37 -11.48
CA TYR A 68 -4.86 -6.62 -11.52
C TYR A 68 -5.05 -7.22 -10.11
N TRP A 69 -4.02 -7.23 -9.27
CA TRP A 69 -4.12 -7.68 -7.88
C TRP A 69 -5.14 -6.86 -7.09
N ILE A 70 -5.15 -5.52 -7.24
CA ILE A 70 -6.16 -4.66 -6.61
C ILE A 70 -7.58 -5.06 -7.07
N SER A 71 -7.74 -5.35 -8.37
CA SER A 71 -9.02 -5.77 -8.94
C SER A 71 -9.51 -7.10 -8.34
N GLN A 72 -8.64 -8.10 -8.25
CA GLN A 72 -8.96 -9.41 -7.67
C GLN A 72 -9.33 -9.31 -6.18
N HIS A 73 -8.66 -8.41 -5.45
CA HIS A 73 -8.83 -8.25 -4.01
C HIS A 73 -9.75 -7.09 -3.62
N TRP A 74 -10.51 -6.53 -4.57
CA TRP A 74 -11.29 -5.32 -4.39
C TRP A 74 -12.15 -5.34 -3.12
N LYS A 75 -12.97 -6.40 -2.96
CA LYS A 75 -13.90 -6.52 -1.82
C LYS A 75 -13.15 -6.66 -0.48
N MET A 76 -12.04 -7.39 -0.48
CA MET A 76 -11.21 -7.57 0.72
C MET A 76 -10.64 -6.22 1.17
N ILE A 77 -9.99 -5.50 0.26
CA ILE A 77 -9.40 -4.19 0.56
C ILE A 77 -10.50 -3.21 0.98
N GLN A 78 -11.62 -3.15 0.25
CA GLN A 78 -12.74 -2.27 0.58
C GLN A 78 -13.33 -2.53 1.98
N THR A 79 -13.38 -3.80 2.40
CA THR A 79 -13.98 -4.20 3.68
C THR A 79 -13.05 -3.96 4.85
N TYR A 80 -11.76 -4.27 4.68
CA TYR A 80 -10.82 -4.39 5.80
C TYR A 80 -9.77 -3.28 5.85
N CYS A 81 -9.54 -2.53 4.76
CA CYS A 81 -8.60 -1.41 4.77
C CYS A 81 -9.30 -0.09 5.07
N LYS A 82 -9.02 0.53 6.23
CA LYS A 82 -9.57 1.85 6.62
C LYS A 82 -9.00 2.99 5.80
N GLY A 83 -7.77 2.83 5.35
CA GLY A 83 -7.15 3.77 4.45
C GLY A 83 -5.71 3.41 4.14
N THR A 84 -5.20 4.07 3.10
CA THR A 84 -3.85 3.87 2.58
C THR A 84 -3.13 5.20 2.48
N ALA A 85 -2.05 5.37 3.22
CA ALA A 85 -1.16 6.50 3.06
C ALA A 85 0.00 6.12 2.14
N TYR A 86 0.27 6.94 1.13
CA TYR A 86 1.42 6.76 0.25
C TYR A 86 2.46 7.84 0.53
N VAL A 87 3.58 7.50 1.14
CA VAL A 87 4.71 8.42 1.33
C VAL A 87 5.57 8.37 0.07
N ILE A 88 5.47 9.38 -0.79
CA ILE A 88 6.12 9.39 -2.10
C ILE A 88 6.83 10.73 -2.33
N PRO A 89 8.05 10.96 -1.83
CA PRO A 89 8.76 12.22 -2.06
C PRO A 89 9.08 12.45 -3.54
N ASN A 90 9.24 11.38 -4.33
CA ASN A 90 9.64 11.44 -5.74
C ASN A 90 8.45 11.63 -6.70
N MET A 91 8.48 12.69 -7.53
CA MET A 91 7.42 13.00 -8.50
C MET A 91 7.22 11.91 -9.56
N ALA A 92 8.28 11.24 -10.01
CA ALA A 92 8.18 10.15 -10.98
C ALA A 92 7.43 8.94 -10.40
N ILE A 93 7.67 8.60 -9.13
CA ILE A 93 6.94 7.53 -8.45
C ILE A 93 5.47 7.91 -8.24
N ARG A 94 5.16 9.19 -7.99
CA ARG A 94 3.75 9.64 -7.96
C ARG A 94 3.05 9.44 -9.30
N THR A 95 3.75 9.66 -10.41
CA THR A 95 3.22 9.38 -11.76
C THR A 95 2.96 7.88 -11.96
N VAL A 96 3.85 7.00 -11.49
CA VAL A 96 3.62 5.55 -11.52
C VAL A 96 2.35 5.17 -10.75
N LEU A 97 2.15 5.71 -9.55
CA LEU A 97 0.93 5.44 -8.78
C LEU A 97 -0.33 5.86 -9.54
N LYS A 98 -0.32 7.07 -10.14
CA LYS A 98 -1.42 7.53 -10.99
C LYS A 98 -1.69 6.60 -12.17
N MET A 99 -0.63 6.07 -12.80
CA MET A 99 -0.76 5.10 -13.89
C MET A 99 -1.41 3.80 -13.42
N ILE A 100 -0.99 3.25 -12.28
CA ILE A 100 -1.63 2.07 -11.67
C ILE A 100 -3.11 2.35 -11.43
N PHE A 101 -3.44 3.50 -10.84
CA PHE A 101 -4.83 3.89 -10.55
C PHE A 101 -5.67 4.17 -11.79
N SER A 102 -5.04 4.55 -12.90
CA SER A 102 -5.75 4.69 -14.18
C SER A 102 -6.22 3.35 -14.75
N PHE A 103 -5.51 2.24 -14.44
CA PHE A 103 -5.96 0.90 -14.77
C PHE A 103 -6.99 0.36 -13.78
N GLN A 104 -6.78 0.60 -12.49
CA GLN A 104 -7.65 0.13 -11.42
C GLN A 104 -7.59 1.09 -10.23
N ASN A 105 -8.70 1.76 -9.94
CA ASN A 105 -8.81 2.66 -8.79
C ASN A 105 -8.55 1.92 -7.46
N GLN A 106 -8.12 2.67 -6.44
CA GLN A 106 -7.98 2.15 -5.09
C GLN A 106 -9.37 2.04 -4.42
N PRO A 107 -9.76 0.86 -3.89
CA PRO A 107 -11.05 0.66 -3.22
C PRO A 107 -11.16 1.29 -1.82
N ALA A 108 -10.03 1.58 -1.17
CA ALA A 108 -9.97 2.22 0.14
C ALA A 108 -9.64 3.73 0.04
N PRO A 109 -10.04 4.55 1.03
CA PRO A 109 -9.59 5.94 1.11
C PRO A 109 -8.07 6.03 1.06
N TYR A 110 -7.51 6.93 0.26
CA TYR A 110 -6.06 7.10 0.21
C TYR A 110 -5.64 8.55 0.15
N LYS A 111 -4.41 8.82 0.59
CA LYS A 111 -3.76 10.13 0.49
C LYS A 111 -2.27 9.97 0.24
N ILE A 112 -1.69 10.89 -0.53
CA ILE A 112 -0.26 10.90 -0.84
C ILE A 112 0.42 11.99 0.00
N PHE A 113 1.49 11.63 0.68
CA PHE A 113 2.30 12.47 1.55
C PHE A 113 3.73 12.59 1.02
N SER A 114 4.45 13.60 1.48
CA SER A 114 5.86 13.80 1.16
C SER A 114 6.80 13.25 2.24
N ASN A 115 6.28 13.01 3.44
CA ASN A 115 7.01 12.51 4.61
C ASN A 115 6.14 11.51 5.39
N ILE A 116 6.77 10.75 6.28
CA ILE A 116 6.10 9.67 7.03
C ILE A 116 5.31 10.20 8.20
N GLU A 117 5.73 11.30 8.81
CA GLU A 117 5.12 11.90 10.00
C GLU A 117 3.67 12.33 9.72
N GLU A 118 3.42 13.01 8.59
CA GLU A 118 2.06 13.39 8.18
C GLU A 118 1.20 12.18 7.81
N ALA A 119 1.81 11.14 7.25
CA ALA A 119 1.11 9.91 6.90
C ALA A 119 0.66 9.17 8.17
N GLU A 120 1.54 9.05 9.16
CA GLU A 120 1.24 8.45 10.46
C GLU A 120 0.12 9.18 11.19
N ILE A 121 0.13 10.53 11.22
CA ILE A 121 -0.94 11.33 11.81
C ILE A 121 -2.28 11.01 11.13
N TRP A 122 -2.33 11.01 9.80
CA TRP A 122 -3.57 10.77 9.07
C TRP A 122 -4.10 9.34 9.25
N ILE A 123 -3.21 8.34 9.24
CA ILE A 123 -3.59 6.95 9.53
C ILE A 123 -4.06 6.80 10.98
N GLY A 124 -3.37 7.44 11.92
CA GLY A 124 -3.74 7.47 13.34
C GLY A 124 -5.14 8.03 13.54
N ASP A 125 -5.49 9.11 12.83
CA ASP A 125 -6.84 9.69 12.84
C ASP A 125 -7.89 8.72 12.29
N LEU A 126 -7.58 8.00 11.21
CA LEU A 126 -8.51 7.02 10.62
C LEU A 126 -8.77 5.82 11.53
N ILE A 127 -7.75 5.34 12.22
CA ILE A 127 -7.87 4.24 13.18
C ILE A 127 -8.59 4.71 14.46
N SER A 128 -8.29 5.92 14.94
CA SER A 128 -8.85 6.47 16.18
C SER A 128 -10.31 6.91 16.06
N LYS A 129 -10.76 7.25 14.85
CA LYS A 129 -12.18 7.48 14.55
C LYS A 129 -12.96 6.17 14.72
N LYS A 130 -13.32 5.85 15.96
CA LYS A 130 -14.40 4.90 16.27
C LYS A 130 -15.60 5.28 15.40
N LYS A 131 -16.17 4.27 14.75
CA LYS A 131 -17.48 4.36 14.08
C LYS A 131 -18.44 4.97 15.11
N VAL A 132 -18.73 6.28 15.01
CA VAL A 132 -19.93 6.84 15.62
C VAL A 132 -21.05 6.26 14.77
N LEU A 133 -21.56 5.11 15.19
CA LEU A 133 -22.80 4.57 14.69
C LEU A 133 -23.88 5.51 15.21
N ASN A 134 -24.38 6.38 14.33
CA ASN A 134 -25.71 6.96 14.48
C ASN A 134 -26.75 5.87 14.20
#